data_AF-A0AAD8JBE4-F1
#
_entry.id   AF-A0AAD8JBE4-F1
#
_cell.length_a   1.000
_cell.length_b   1.000
_cell.length_c   1.000
_cell.angle_alpha   90.00
_cell.angle_beta   90.00
_cell.angle_gamma   90.00
#
_symmetry.space_group_name_H-M   'P 1'
#
loop_
_entity.id
_entity.type
_entity.pdbx_description
1 polymer ?
#
loop_
_entity_poly.entity_id
_entity_poly.type
_entity_poly.pdbx_seq_one_letter_code
_entity_poly.pdbx_strand_id
1 'polypeptide(L)'
;MCGKDTFWFWVISVVPFYGATWEHFFTNTLILPVVNGPTEGLMLIYVGHIFTALVGAEWWVHQFGKSLPFLSWVPILSEVPTYRAVLYLMIAFAVIPTLTFK
;
A
#
# COMPACT_ATOMS: atom_id res chain seq x y z
N MET A 1 -11.70 -12.84 0.42
CA MET A 1 -10.65 -12.51 -0.57
C MET A 1 -11.15 -11.38 -1.48
N CYS A 2 -10.25 -10.47 -1.84
CA CYS A 2 -10.50 -9.11 -2.35
C CYS A 2 -11.17 -8.99 -3.75
N GLY A 3 -11.66 -10.09 -4.34
CA GLY A 3 -12.41 -10.09 -5.61
C GLY A 3 -11.73 -9.29 -6.73
N LYS A 4 -12.49 -8.39 -7.38
CA LYS A 4 -12.04 -7.50 -8.47
C LYS A 4 -10.95 -6.52 -8.03
N ASP A 5 -10.90 -6.17 -6.75
CA ASP A 5 -9.97 -5.19 -6.20
C ASP A 5 -8.54 -5.77 -6.07
N THR A 6 -8.38 -7.09 -6.15
CA THR A 6 -7.08 -7.78 -6.20
C THR A 6 -6.25 -7.35 -7.42
N PHE A 7 -6.89 -7.12 -8.57
CA PHE A 7 -6.20 -6.63 -9.76
C PHE A 7 -5.61 -5.24 -9.54
N TRP A 8 -6.34 -4.38 -8.82
CA TRP A 8 -5.88 -3.03 -8.50
C TRP A 8 -4.68 -3.03 -7.56
N PHE A 9 -4.61 -3.95 -6.59
CA PHE A 9 -3.41 -4.14 -5.76
C PHE A 9 -2.17 -4.41 -6.60
N TRP A 10 -2.28 -5.24 -7.64
CA TRP A 10 -1.17 -5.52 -8.53
C TRP A 10 -0.74 -4.27 -9.32
N VAL A 11 -1.69 -3.58 -9.97
CA VAL A 11 -1.40 -2.37 -10.76
C VAL A 11 -0.73 -1.29 -9.91
N ILE A 12 -1.29 -1.01 -8.73
CA ILE A 12 -0.81 0.04 -7.81
C ILE A 12 0.55 -0.31 -7.22
N SER A 13 0.89 -1.59 -7.07
CA SER A 13 2.22 -2.02 -6.60
C SER A 13 3.28 -1.94 -7.70
N VAL A 14 2.91 -2.20 -8.96
CA VAL A 14 3.83 -2.16 -10.10
C VAL A 14 4.27 -0.74 -10.45
N VAL A 15 3.38 0.26 -10.33
CA VAL A 15 3.67 1.64 -10.73
C VAL A 15 4.88 2.25 -9.97
N PRO A 16 4.95 2.20 -8.62
CA PRO A 16 6.10 2.70 -7.88
C PRO A 16 7.40 1.96 -8.22
N PHE A 17 7.33 0.63 -8.32
CA PHE A 17 8.48 -0.21 -8.65
C PHE A 17 9.02 0.10 -10.05
N TYR A 18 8.15 0.11 -11.06
CA TYR A 18 8.54 0.40 -12.44
C TYR A 18 9.11 1.82 -12.56
N GLY A 19 8.47 2.81 -11.92
CA GLY A 19 8.95 4.19 -11.89
C GLY A 19 10.38 4.30 -11.34
N ALA A 20 10.65 3.69 -10.18
CA ALA A 20 11.98 3.67 -9.59
C ALA A 20 13.02 2.97 -10.49
N THR A 21 12.66 1.85 -11.14
CA THR A 21 13.58 1.15 -12.05
C THR A 21 13.84 1.91 -13.35
N TRP A 22 12.84 2.63 -13.85
CA TRP A 22 12.96 3.48 -15.05
C TRP A 22 13.95 4.62 -14.79
N GLU A 23 13.81 5.32 -13.67
CA GLU A 23 14.74 6.38 -13.27
C GLU A 23 16.16 5.85 -13.07
N HIS A 24 16.32 4.70 -12.41
CA HIS A 24 17.61 4.04 -12.26
C HIS A 24 18.26 3.73 -13.61
N PHE A 25 17.49 3.23 -14.59
CA PHE A 25 18.00 2.88 -15.91
C PHE A 25 18.59 4.09 -16.66
N PHE A 26 17.93 5.26 -16.60
CA PHE A 26 18.39 6.44 -17.33
C PHE A 26 19.43 7.27 -16.56
N THR A 27 19.37 7.29 -15.24
CA THR A 27 20.28 8.13 -14.40
C THR A 27 21.50 7.37 -13.89
N ASN A 28 21.50 6.04 -13.96
CA ASN A 28 22.50 5.15 -13.34
C ASN A 28 22.69 5.40 -11.84
N THR A 29 21.71 6.04 -11.18
CA THR A 29 21.73 6.32 -9.76
C THR A 29 20.48 5.74 -9.12
N LEU A 30 20.64 4.94 -8.07
CA LEU A 30 19.52 4.45 -7.28
C LEU A 30 19.23 5.46 -6.18
N ILE A 31 18.27 6.36 -6.43
CA ILE A 31 17.76 7.25 -5.40
C ILE A 31 16.85 6.42 -4.52
N LEU A 32 17.25 6.22 -3.26
CA LEU A 32 16.47 5.56 -2.23
C LEU A 32 15.80 6.64 -1.37
N PRO A 33 14.62 7.13 -1.76
CA PRO A 33 13.89 8.05 -0.90
C PRO A 33 13.52 7.33 0.41
N VAL A 34 13.56 8.07 1.52
CA VAL A 34 13.12 7.64 2.87
C VAL A 34 11.61 7.35 2.93
N VAL A 35 10.90 7.63 1.84
CA VAL A 35 9.50 7.26 1.64
C VAL A 35 9.39 6.71 0.22
N ASN A 36 8.91 5.47 0.09
CA ASN A 36 8.78 4.71 -1.17
C ASN A 36 10.07 4.05 -1.67
N GLY A 37 11.04 3.81 -0.78
CA GLY A 37 12.17 2.95 -1.12
C GLY A 37 11.76 1.48 -1.29
N PRO A 38 12.43 0.70 -2.17
CA PRO A 38 12.17 -0.74 -2.33
C PRO A 38 12.32 -1.53 -1.02
N THR A 39 13.22 -1.13 -0.12
CA THR A 39 13.43 -1.76 1.19
C THR A 39 12.26 -1.53 2.15
N GLU A 40 11.70 -0.32 2.18
CA GLU A 40 10.55 0.03 3.02
C GLU A 40 9.28 -0.67 2.55
N GLY A 41 9.08 -0.75 1.23
CA GLY A 41 7.97 -1.49 0.63
C GLY A 41 8.01 -2.98 1.00
N LEU A 42 9.18 -3.61 0.93
CA LEU A 42 9.36 -5.01 1.34
C LEU A 42 9.08 -5.21 2.83
N MET A 43 9.60 -4.32 3.69
CA MET A 43 9.35 -4.38 5.13
C MET A 43 7.85 -4.29 5.46
N LEU A 44 7.13 -3.35 4.84
CA LEU A 44 5.68 -3.20 5.03
C LEU A 44 4.90 -4.43 4.58
N ILE A 45 5.29 -5.03 3.44
CA ILE A 45 4.67 -6.25 2.93
C ILE A 45 4.89 -7.41 3.91
N TYR A 46 6.11 -7.61 4.42
CA TYR A 46 6.38 -8.70 5.37
C TYR A 46 5.61 -8.53 6.68
N VAL A 47 5.59 -7.31 7.23
CA VAL A 47 4.79 -7.01 8.43
C VAL A 47 3.31 -7.26 8.18
N GLY A 48 2.78 -6.84 7.03
CA GLY A 48 1.39 -7.07 6.64
C GLY A 48 1.04 -8.56 6.49
N HIS A 49 1.94 -9.38 5.93
CA HIS A 49 1.74 -10.83 5.79
C HIS A 49 1.81 -11.55 7.13
N ILE A 50 2.79 -11.22 7.99
CA ILE A 50 2.89 -11.79 9.34
C ILE A 50 1.65 -11.40 10.15
N PHE A 51 1.24 -10.15 10.09
CA PHE A 51 0.02 -9.69 10.76
C PHE A 51 -1.21 -10.45 10.26
N THR A 52 -1.39 -10.56 8.94
CA THR A 52 -2.50 -11.32 8.33
C THR A 52 -2.47 -12.80 8.74
N ALA A 53 -1.29 -13.39 8.89
CA ALA A 53 -1.16 -14.77 9.36
C ALA A 53 -1.65 -14.94 10.81
N LEU A 54 -1.51 -13.90 11.65
CA LEU A 54 -1.99 -13.91 13.04
C LEU A 54 -3.49 -13.65 13.14
N VAL A 55 -4.03 -12.67 12.40
CA VAL A 55 -5.44 -12.25 12.52
C VAL A 55 -6.38 -12.98 11.56
N GLY A 56 -5.82 -13.71 10.59
CA GLY A 56 -6.58 -14.41 9.55
C GLY A 56 -6.92 -13.54 8.34
N ALA A 57 -7.14 -14.19 7.20
CA ALA A 57 -7.42 -13.51 5.93
C ALA A 57 -8.78 -12.78 5.90
N GLU A 58 -9.70 -13.12 6.81
CA GLU A 58 -11.01 -12.47 6.92
C GLU A 58 -10.93 -11.01 7.38
N TRP A 59 -9.87 -10.67 8.12
CA TRP A 59 -9.63 -9.31 8.62
C TRP A 59 -9.66 -8.25 7.51
N TRP A 60 -9.17 -8.58 6.32
CA TRP A 60 -9.16 -7.68 5.17
C TRP A 60 -10.54 -7.22 4.72
N VAL A 61 -11.58 -8.01 4.98
CA VAL A 61 -12.98 -7.73 4.59
C VAL A 61 -13.73 -6.95 5.67
N HIS A 62 -13.23 -6.95 6.92
CA HIS A 62 -13.83 -6.17 8.00
C HIS A 62 -13.79 -4.67 7.72
N GLN A 63 -14.78 -3.95 8.24
CA GLN A 63 -14.80 -2.49 8.21
C GLN A 63 -13.58 -1.95 8.95
N PHE A 64 -12.86 -1.04 8.31
CA PHE A 64 -11.60 -0.51 8.83
C PHE A 64 -11.75 0.12 10.22
N GLY A 65 -12.86 0.83 10.48
CA GLY A 65 -13.13 1.43 11.79
C GLY A 65 -13.35 0.40 12.91
N LYS A 66 -13.78 -0.82 12.57
CA LYS A 66 -13.86 -1.94 13.52
C LYS A 66 -12.53 -2.68 13.65
N SER A 67 -11.76 -2.75 12.57
CA SER A 67 -10.43 -3.37 12.54
C SER A 67 -9.39 -2.60 13.34
N LEU A 68 -9.43 -1.26 13.28
CA LEU A 68 -8.52 -0.36 13.98
C LEU A 68 -9.32 0.73 14.72
N PRO A 69 -9.85 0.42 15.92
CA PRO A 69 -10.77 1.30 16.63
C PRO A 69 -10.13 2.65 17.02
N PHE A 70 -8.80 2.72 17.14
CA PHE A 70 -8.11 3.99 17.40
C PHE A 70 -8.07 4.93 16.18
N LEU A 71 -8.33 4.43 14.96
CA LEU A 71 -8.42 5.20 13.71
C LEU A 71 -9.87 5.40 13.25
N SER A 72 -10.87 4.99 14.05
CA SER A 72 -12.28 5.10 13.68
C SER A 72 -12.78 6.55 13.58
N TRP A 73 -11.99 7.52 14.03
CA TRP A 73 -12.31 8.95 13.96
C TRP A 73 -12.22 9.51 12.54
N VAL A 74 -11.60 8.80 11.59
CA VAL A 74 -11.51 9.21 10.17
C VAL A 74 -12.71 8.66 9.39
N PRO A 75 -13.77 9.45 9.16
CA PRO A 75 -15.04 8.95 8.62
C PRO A 75 -14.93 8.35 7.21
N ILE A 76 -14.02 8.88 6.38
CA ILE A 76 -13.78 8.40 5.01
C ILE A 76 -13.20 6.99 5.01
N LEU A 77 -12.35 6.67 5.99
CA LEU A 77 -11.70 5.37 6.07
C LEU A 77 -12.48 4.39 6.94
N SER A 78 -13.19 4.85 7.97
CA SER A 78 -13.84 3.98 8.97
C SER A 78 -14.93 3.07 8.39
N GLU A 79 -15.66 3.54 7.38
CA GLU A 79 -16.80 2.82 6.80
C GLU A 79 -16.43 1.84 5.70
N VAL A 80 -15.24 1.96 5.10
CA VAL A 80 -14.81 1.10 4.00
C VAL A 80 -14.18 -0.21 4.50
N PRO A 81 -14.22 -1.28 3.70
CA PRO A 81 -13.47 -2.49 3.99
C PRO A 81 -11.97 -2.20 4.12
N THR A 82 -11.31 -2.91 5.02
CA THR A 82 -9.89 -2.72 5.35
C THR A 82 -8.99 -2.79 4.11
N TYR A 83 -9.26 -3.71 3.19
CA TYR A 83 -8.52 -3.80 1.94
C TYR A 83 -8.64 -2.54 1.05
N ARG A 84 -9.80 -1.87 1.02
CA ARG A 84 -9.99 -0.63 0.25
C ARG A 84 -9.28 0.54 0.89
N ALA A 85 -9.33 0.63 2.22
CA ALA A 85 -8.55 1.61 2.96
C ALA A 85 -7.05 1.48 2.64
N VAL A 86 -6.51 0.25 2.64
CA VAL A 86 -5.11 0.02 2.28
C VAL A 86 -4.83 0.41 0.82
N LEU A 87 -5.72 0.10 -0.14
CA LEU A 87 -5.57 0.57 -1.52
C LEU A 87 -5.48 2.10 -1.62
N TYR A 88 -6.34 2.83 -0.93
CA TYR A 88 -6.32 4.29 -0.93
C TYR A 88 -5.03 4.84 -0.32
N LEU A 89 -4.55 4.23 0.77
CA LEU A 89 -3.27 4.59 1.37
C LEU A 89 -2.10 4.33 0.41
N MET A 90 -2.08 3.20 -0.29
CA MET A 90 -1.05 2.90 -1.28
C MET A 90 -1.06 3.91 -2.44
N ILE A 91 -2.23 4.35 -2.89
CA ILE A 91 -2.33 5.40 -3.91
C ILE A 91 -1.76 6.71 -3.36
N ALA A 92 -2.20 7.14 -2.17
CA ALA A 92 -1.84 8.42 -1.59
C ALA A 92 -0.34 8.52 -1.24
N PHE A 93 0.24 7.45 -0.70
CA PHE A 93 1.61 7.46 -0.19
C PHE A 93 2.63 6.84 -1.14
N ALA A 94 2.25 5.92 -2.03
CA ALA A 94 3.20 5.30 -2.97
C ALA A 94 3.05 5.82 -4.40
N VAL A 95 1.85 5.76 -4.97
CA VAL A 95 1.65 6.13 -6.38
C VAL A 95 1.78 7.63 -6.61
N ILE A 96 1.04 8.45 -5.87
CA ILE A 96 1.06 9.91 -6.06
C ILE A 96 2.48 10.44 -5.92
N PRO A 97 3.24 10.14 -4.84
CA PRO A 97 4.58 10.67 -4.71
C PRO A 97 5.53 10.23 -5.82
N THR A 98 5.43 8.98 -6.28
CA THR A 98 6.25 8.50 -7.41
C THR A 98 5.94 9.25 -8.71
N LEU A 99 4.70 9.71 -8.89
CA LEU A 99 4.31 10.45 -10.09
C LEU A 99 4.60 11.96 -9.97
N THR A 100 4.51 12.53 -8.77
CA THR A 100 4.59 13.98 -8.55
C THR A 100 5.97 14.48 -8.11
N PHE A 101 6.70 13.73 -7.28
CA PHE A 101 7.99 14.15 -6.72
C PHE A 101 9.16 13.51 -7.46
N LYS A 102 9.23 13.73 -8.78
CA LYS A 102 10.39 13.39 -9.61
C LYS A 102 11.53 14.39 -9.44
#